data_AF-A0AAP8HUM0-F1
#
_entry.id   AF-A0AAP8HUM0-F1
#
_cell.length_a   1.000
_cell.length_b   1.000
_cell.length_c   1.000
_cell.angle_alpha   90.00
_cell.angle_beta   90.00
_cell.angle_gamma   90.00
#
_symmetry.space_group_name_H-M   'P 1'
#
loop_
_entity.id
_entity.type
_entity.pdbx_description
1 polymer ?
#
loop_
_entity_poly.entity_id
_entity_poly.type
_entity_poly.pdbx_seq_one_letter_code
_entity_poly.pdbx_strand_id
1 'polypeptide(L)'
;YVELWQQARGHAPASQALYGVPSPCIVENREDEVLWLPQPFEPAATLERVEAALELRLQPDAHRFYTQQYAGDMSAQFGEHRLSLLQVWSEEDFIRLQENLIGHLVTQKRLKLSPTLFLATTESEMTMVSLCNVSGNVVL
;
A
#
# COMPACT_ATOMS: atom_id res chain seq x y z
N TYR A 1 3.39 -11.39 9.18
CA TYR A 1 2.46 -10.44 9.84
C TYR A 1 1.28 -11.16 10.48
N VAL A 2 0.42 -11.83 9.70
CA VAL A 2 -0.77 -12.55 10.20
C VAL A 2 -0.46 -13.49 11.38
N GLU A 3 0.54 -14.36 11.24
CA GLU A 3 0.94 -15.30 12.30
C GLU A 3 1.33 -14.60 13.61
N LEU A 4 2.13 -13.53 13.52
CA LEU A 4 2.56 -12.74 14.67
C LEU A 4 1.35 -12.09 15.37
N TRP A 5 0.40 -11.56 14.59
CA TRP A 5 -0.82 -10.96 15.13
C TRP A 5 -1.68 -12.01 15.83
N GLN A 6 -1.91 -13.15 15.17
CA GLN A 6 -2.70 -14.25 15.69
C GLN A 6 -2.12 -14.78 17.01
N GLN A 7 -0.80 -14.91 17.11
CA GLN A 7 -0.13 -15.32 18.35
C GLN A 7 -0.30 -14.30 19.48
N ALA A 8 -0.26 -13.00 19.16
CA ALA A 8 -0.35 -11.93 20.14
C ALA A 8 -1.79 -11.61 20.59
N ARG A 9 -2.78 -11.78 19.70
CA ARG A 9 -4.17 -11.32 19.91
C ARG A 9 -5.22 -12.43 19.90
N GLY A 10 -4.88 -13.61 19.39
CA GLY A 10 -5.79 -14.77 19.32
C GLY A 10 -6.81 -14.72 18.17
N HIS A 11 -6.71 -13.76 17.25
CA HIS A 11 -7.57 -13.63 16.07
C HIS A 11 -6.81 -13.03 14.88
N ALA A 12 -7.44 -13.01 13.70
CA ALA A 12 -6.86 -12.41 12.49
C ALA A 12 -6.58 -10.90 12.70
N PRO A 13 -5.71 -10.29 11.89
CA PRO A 13 -5.49 -8.85 11.91
C PRO A 13 -6.80 -8.05 11.92
N ALA A 14 -6.88 -7.07 12.83
CA ALA A 14 -8.05 -6.23 13.00
C ALA A 14 -7.74 -4.79 12.58
N SER A 15 -8.69 -4.12 11.93
CA SER A 15 -8.56 -2.72 11.51
C SER A 15 -9.85 -1.95 11.71
N GLN A 16 -9.78 -0.87 12.49
CA GLN A 16 -10.86 0.11 12.59
C GLN A 16 -10.94 1.01 11.35
N ALA A 17 -9.79 1.35 10.76
CA ALA A 17 -9.72 2.24 9.59
C ALA A 17 -10.39 1.63 8.34
N LEU A 18 -10.46 0.30 8.27
CA LEU A 18 -11.08 -0.43 7.15
C LEU A 18 -12.53 -0.86 7.45
N TYR A 19 -13.05 -0.55 8.63
CA TYR A 19 -14.42 -0.88 8.99
C TYR A 19 -15.43 -0.20 8.05
N GLY A 20 -16.37 -0.98 7.52
CA GLY A 20 -17.36 -0.49 6.56
C GLY A 20 -16.84 -0.29 5.13
N VAL A 21 -15.55 -0.55 4.84
CA VAL A 21 -14.99 -0.48 3.49
C VAL A 21 -14.99 -1.88 2.87
N PRO A 22 -15.75 -2.13 1.78
CA PRO A 22 -15.86 -3.46 1.19
C PRO A 22 -14.53 -4.01 0.67
N SER A 23 -14.27 -5.29 0.93
CA SER A 23 -13.10 -6.02 0.42
C SER A 23 -13.31 -7.52 0.48
N PRO A 24 -12.70 -8.29 -0.45
CA PRO A 24 -12.61 -9.75 -0.32
C PRO A 24 -11.82 -10.20 0.92
N CYS A 25 -10.98 -9.34 1.50
CA CYS A 25 -10.14 -9.66 2.66
C CYS A 25 -10.93 -9.83 3.96
N ILE A 26 -12.19 -9.36 3.99
CA ILE A 26 -13.02 -9.35 5.19
C ILE A 26 -13.38 -10.78 5.60
N VAL A 27 -13.00 -11.14 6.82
CA VAL A 27 -13.38 -12.41 7.46
C VAL A 27 -14.59 -12.22 8.37
N GLU A 28 -14.57 -11.16 9.19
CA GLU A 28 -15.58 -10.90 10.21
C GLU A 28 -15.61 -9.39 10.51
N ASN A 29 -16.81 -8.81 10.64
CA ASN A 29 -16.98 -7.45 11.17
C ASN A 29 -17.32 -7.54 12.66
N ARG A 30 -16.66 -6.74 13.50
CA ARG A 30 -16.86 -6.69 14.96
C ARG A 30 -17.05 -5.25 15.40
N GLU A 31 -18.21 -4.89 15.91
CA GLU A 31 -18.52 -3.55 16.46
C GLU A 31 -18.02 -2.37 15.60
N ASP A 32 -16.77 -1.95 15.77
CA ASP A 32 -16.09 -0.85 15.08
C ASP A 32 -14.80 -1.24 14.30
N GLU A 33 -14.50 -2.53 14.18
CA GLU A 33 -13.34 -3.06 13.46
C GLU A 33 -13.68 -4.20 12.50
N VAL A 34 -12.81 -4.43 11.53
CA VAL A 34 -12.89 -5.57 10.61
C VAL A 34 -11.70 -6.50 10.79
N LEU A 35 -11.97 -7.79 10.95
CA LEU A 35 -10.97 -8.84 10.88
C LEU A 35 -10.72 -9.22 9.43
N TRP A 36 -9.44 -9.36 9.07
CA TRP A 36 -9.07 -9.58 7.68
C TRP A 36 -7.93 -10.57 7.49
N LEU A 37 -7.93 -11.21 6.32
CA LEU A 37 -6.85 -12.06 5.83
C LEU A 37 -6.54 -11.68 4.38
N PRO A 38 -5.27 -11.80 3.95
CA PRO A 38 -4.90 -11.47 2.57
C PRO A 38 -5.63 -12.37 1.58
N GLN A 39 -5.98 -11.80 0.43
CA GLN A 39 -6.63 -12.51 -0.67
C GLN A 39 -5.82 -12.37 -1.96
N PRO A 40 -5.94 -13.32 -2.90
CA PRO A 40 -5.35 -13.19 -4.23
C PRO A 40 -5.74 -11.86 -4.89
N PHE A 41 -4.80 -11.26 -5.62
CA PHE A 41 -5.08 -10.07 -6.42
C PHE A 41 -5.74 -10.50 -7.74
N GLU A 42 -7.07 -10.51 -7.76
CA GLU A 42 -7.85 -10.97 -8.91
C GLU A 42 -8.82 -9.89 -9.40
N PRO A 43 -8.88 -9.63 -10.72
CA PRO A 43 -7.99 -10.18 -11.76
C PRO A 43 -6.56 -9.65 -11.63
N ALA A 44 -5.58 -10.43 -12.09
CA ALA A 44 -4.18 -10.01 -12.10
C ALA A 44 -4.04 -8.67 -12.85
N ALA A 45 -3.37 -7.70 -12.22
CA ALA A 45 -3.17 -6.37 -12.79
C ALA A 45 -1.75 -5.86 -12.55
N THR A 46 -1.45 -4.74 -13.21
CA THR A 46 -0.18 -4.02 -13.15
C THR A 46 -0.45 -2.52 -13.03
N LEU A 47 0.57 -1.73 -12.70
CA LEU A 47 0.50 -0.26 -12.67
C LEU A 47 0.65 0.38 -14.07
N GLU A 48 0.34 -0.35 -15.15
CA GLU A 48 0.48 0.15 -16.53
C GLU A 48 -0.34 1.42 -16.80
N ARG A 49 -1.47 1.62 -16.11
CA ARG A 49 -2.24 2.86 -16.24
C ARG A 49 -1.48 4.07 -15.70
N VAL A 50 -0.69 3.88 -14.64
CA VAL A 50 0.18 4.94 -14.07
C VAL A 50 1.32 5.27 -15.04
N GLU A 51 1.95 4.23 -15.61
CA GLU A 51 2.98 4.40 -16.66
C GLU A 51 2.45 5.17 -17.86
N ALA A 52 1.28 4.76 -18.37
CA ALA A 52 0.64 5.38 -19.53
C ALA A 52 0.24 6.84 -19.27
N ALA A 53 -0.29 7.15 -18.08
CA ALA A 53 -0.73 8.50 -17.73
C ALA A 53 0.43 9.52 -17.65
N LEU A 54 1.66 9.06 -17.42
CA LEU A 54 2.81 9.93 -17.16
C LEU A 54 3.94 9.80 -18.19
N GLU A 55 3.77 8.88 -19.15
CA GLU A 55 4.78 8.51 -20.15
C GLU A 55 6.13 8.14 -19.49
N LEU A 56 6.08 7.29 -18.46
CA LEU A 56 7.27 6.82 -17.73
C LEU A 56 7.25 5.30 -17.55
N ARG A 57 8.39 4.74 -17.17
CA ARG A 57 8.50 3.34 -16.73
C ARG A 57 8.68 3.25 -15.23
N LEU A 58 7.88 2.41 -14.59
CA LEU A 58 7.96 2.13 -13.17
C LEU A 58 8.95 0.99 -12.90
N GLN A 59 9.57 1.03 -11.72
CA GLN A 59 10.35 -0.10 -11.23
C GLN A 59 9.47 -1.36 -11.15
N PRO A 60 9.93 -2.53 -11.61
CA PRO A 60 9.14 -3.77 -11.56
C PRO A 60 8.64 -4.13 -10.16
N ASP A 61 9.42 -3.80 -9.13
CA ASP A 61 9.05 -4.05 -7.74
C ASP A 61 7.88 -3.20 -7.26
N ALA A 62 7.62 -2.03 -7.87
CA ALA A 62 6.42 -1.25 -7.58
C ALA A 62 5.14 -1.99 -8.04
N HIS A 63 5.20 -2.64 -9.21
CA HIS A 63 4.09 -3.45 -9.69
C HIS A 63 3.81 -4.59 -8.70
N ARG A 64 4.86 -5.35 -8.37
CA ARG A 64 4.76 -6.49 -7.45
C ARG A 64 4.25 -6.08 -6.08
N PHE A 65 4.75 -4.99 -5.52
CA PHE A 65 4.35 -4.52 -4.19
C PHE A 65 2.83 -4.28 -4.09
N TYR A 66 2.24 -3.69 -5.13
CA TYR A 66 0.83 -3.32 -5.12
C TYR A 66 -0.12 -4.34 -5.74
N THR A 67 0.37 -5.34 -6.49
CA THR A 67 -0.49 -6.30 -7.18
C THR A 67 -0.26 -7.77 -6.79
N GLN A 68 0.51 -8.02 -5.73
CA GLN A 68 0.73 -9.38 -5.22
C GLN A 68 -0.51 -9.99 -4.54
N GLN A 69 -1.27 -9.16 -3.81
CA GLN A 69 -2.42 -9.56 -3.03
C GLN A 69 -3.30 -8.36 -2.68
N TYR A 70 -4.56 -8.61 -2.33
CA TYR A 70 -5.34 -7.69 -1.52
C TYR A 70 -5.02 -7.91 -0.04
N ALA A 71 -4.85 -6.82 0.70
CA ALA A 71 -4.56 -6.85 2.13
C ALA A 71 -4.88 -5.49 2.77
N GLY A 72 -5.10 -5.49 4.09
CA GLY A 72 -5.09 -4.26 4.86
C GLY A 72 -3.68 -3.76 5.11
N ASP A 73 -3.54 -2.48 5.44
CA ASP A 73 -2.26 -1.90 5.83
C ASP A 73 -1.64 -2.66 7.01
N MET A 74 -0.30 -2.76 7.00
CA MET A 74 0.44 -3.56 7.97
C MET A 74 1.43 -2.71 8.75
N SER A 75 1.29 -2.70 10.08
CA SER A 75 2.29 -2.06 10.94
C SER A 75 3.59 -2.86 10.92
N ALA A 76 4.71 -2.15 10.76
CA ALA A 76 6.05 -2.71 10.71
C ALA A 76 7.04 -1.82 11.46
N GLN A 77 8.23 -2.37 11.72
CA GLN A 77 9.33 -1.65 12.31
C GLN A 77 10.61 -1.91 11.50
N PHE A 78 11.34 -0.85 11.17
CA PHE A 78 12.65 -0.91 10.54
C PHE A 78 13.65 -0.07 11.35
N GLY A 79 14.48 -0.75 12.16
CA GLY A 79 15.31 -0.09 13.17
C GLY A 79 14.42 0.69 14.15
N GLU A 80 14.68 1.99 14.27
CA GLU A 80 13.91 2.89 15.14
C GLU A 80 12.63 3.44 14.45
N HIS A 81 12.43 3.16 13.16
CA HIS A 81 11.28 3.68 12.42
C HIS A 81 10.08 2.74 12.52
N ARG A 82 8.98 3.23 13.08
CA ARG A 82 7.67 2.59 12.96
C ARG A 82 6.99 3.05 11.68
N LEU A 83 6.46 2.10 10.94
CA LEU A 83 5.89 2.29 9.62
C LEU A 83 4.52 1.64 9.54
N SER A 84 3.64 2.20 8.72
CA SER A 84 2.46 1.48 8.20
C SER A 84 2.68 1.20 6.72
N LEU A 85 2.94 -0.06 6.37
CA LEU A 85 3.06 -0.50 4.99
C LEU A 85 1.70 -0.41 4.31
N LEU A 86 1.64 0.36 3.23
CA LEU A 86 0.43 0.61 2.46
C LEU A 86 0.15 -0.59 1.57
N GLN A 87 -1.09 -1.06 1.57
CA GLN A 87 -1.54 -2.18 0.75
C GLN A 87 -2.76 -1.80 -0.08
N VAL A 88 -3.17 -2.69 -0.99
CA VAL A 88 -4.40 -2.53 -1.76
C VAL A 88 -5.51 -3.32 -1.08
N TRP A 89 -6.56 -2.64 -0.65
CA TRP A 89 -7.65 -3.28 0.09
C TRP A 89 -8.62 -4.03 -0.81
N SER A 90 -8.91 -3.50 -2.00
CA SER A 90 -9.87 -4.05 -2.95
C SER A 90 -9.62 -3.52 -4.36
N GLU A 91 -10.41 -3.97 -5.35
CA GLU A 91 -10.33 -3.43 -6.72
C GLU A 91 -10.62 -1.92 -6.77
N GLU A 92 -11.61 -1.44 -6.01
CA GLU A 92 -11.93 -0.02 -5.96
C GLU A 92 -10.79 0.78 -5.34
N ASP A 93 -10.18 0.24 -4.28
CA ASP A 93 -9.02 0.85 -3.64
C ASP A 93 -7.80 0.89 -4.57
N PHE A 94 -7.62 -0.14 -5.42
CA PHE A 94 -6.55 -0.15 -6.43
C PHE A 94 -6.68 1.00 -7.45
N ILE A 95 -7.92 1.37 -7.81
CA ILE A 95 -8.15 2.51 -8.70
C ILE A 95 -7.71 3.80 -8.01
N ARG A 96 -8.13 4.00 -6.75
CA ARG A 96 -7.76 5.18 -5.95
C ARG A 96 -6.26 5.25 -5.71
N LEU A 97 -5.60 4.12 -5.45
CA LEU A 97 -4.15 4.05 -5.30
C LEU A 97 -3.45 4.56 -6.57
N GLN A 98 -3.88 4.11 -7.76
CA GLN A 98 -3.29 4.56 -9.02
C GLN A 98 -3.47 6.07 -9.23
N GLU A 99 -4.66 6.61 -8.92
CA GLU A 99 -4.92 8.05 -8.96
C GLU A 99 -3.99 8.83 -8.01
N ASN A 100 -3.79 8.33 -6.79
CA ASN A 100 -2.88 8.91 -5.81
C ASN A 100 -1.42 8.87 -6.28
N LEU A 101 -0.98 7.75 -6.85
CA LEU A 101 0.37 7.61 -7.43
C LEU A 101 0.57 8.59 -8.59
N ILE A 102 -0.42 8.74 -9.47
CA ILE A 102 -0.38 9.70 -10.58
C ILE A 102 -0.26 11.12 -10.01
N GLY A 103 -1.13 11.52 -9.07
CA GLY A 103 -1.11 12.85 -8.47
C GLY A 103 0.23 13.19 -7.79
N HIS A 104 0.82 12.23 -7.08
CA HIS A 104 2.13 12.36 -6.46
C HIS A 104 3.24 12.57 -7.50
N LEU A 105 3.30 11.72 -8.52
CA LEU A 105 4.31 11.79 -9.57
C LEU A 105 4.17 13.06 -10.43
N VAL A 106 2.95 13.54 -10.71
CA VAL A 106 2.71 14.83 -11.38
C VAL A 106 3.31 15.97 -10.56
N THR A 107 3.06 15.96 -9.24
CA THR A 107 3.58 16.99 -8.34
C THR A 107 5.11 16.98 -8.31
N GLN A 108 5.73 15.80 -8.22
CA GLN A 108 7.18 15.65 -8.27
C GLN A 108 7.76 16.14 -9.61
N LYS A 109 7.13 15.80 -10.74
CA LYS A 109 7.54 16.27 -12.08
C LYS A 109 7.48 17.79 -12.17
N ARG A 110 6.41 18.42 -11.68
CA ARG A 110 6.26 19.89 -11.63
C ARG A 110 7.35 20.56 -10.79
N LEU A 111 7.72 19.94 -9.66
CA LEU A 111 8.76 20.42 -8.75
C LEU A 111 10.18 20.01 -9.16
N LYS A 112 10.34 19.28 -10.28
CA LYS A 112 11.62 18.73 -10.75
C LYS A 112 12.31 17.82 -9.71
N LEU A 113 11.53 17.11 -8.91
CA LEU A 113 12.03 16.14 -7.94
C LEU A 113 12.24 14.78 -8.63
N SER A 114 13.11 13.95 -8.06
CA SER A 114 13.23 12.55 -8.48
C SER A 114 11.91 11.81 -8.25
N PRO A 115 11.41 11.05 -9.23
CA PRO A 115 10.15 10.32 -9.10
C PRO A 115 10.27 9.23 -8.04
N THR A 116 9.32 9.19 -7.12
CA THR A 116 9.20 8.16 -6.09
C THR A 116 7.78 7.63 -6.00
N LEU A 117 7.64 6.38 -5.59
CA LEU A 117 6.35 5.78 -5.26
C LEU A 117 6.32 5.55 -3.76
N PHE A 118 5.35 6.12 -3.07
CA PHE A 118 5.19 5.84 -1.65
C PHE A 118 4.92 4.36 -1.42
N LEU A 119 5.39 3.82 -0.30
CA LEU A 119 5.22 2.41 0.11
C LEU A 119 4.72 2.29 1.55
N ALA A 120 5.11 3.23 2.41
CA ALA A 120 4.71 3.24 3.80
C ALA A 120 4.59 4.66 4.35
N THR A 121 3.67 4.88 5.28
CA THR A 121 3.68 6.07 6.13
C THR A 121 4.55 5.83 7.36
N THR A 122 4.99 6.92 7.98
CA THR A 122 5.69 6.89 9.28
C THR A 122 4.84 7.63 10.32
N GLU A 123 5.29 7.67 11.58
CA GLU A 123 4.66 8.52 12.61
C GLU A 123 4.77 10.03 12.28
N SER A 124 5.69 10.43 11.39
CA SER A 124 5.82 11.80 10.88
C SER A 124 4.97 11.98 9.63
N GLU A 125 4.06 12.96 9.66
CA GLU A 125 3.26 13.35 8.48
C GLU A 125 4.12 13.85 7.30
N MET A 126 5.35 14.28 7.58
CA MET A 126 6.26 14.86 6.59
C MET A 126 7.21 13.82 5.97
N THR A 127 7.18 12.57 6.45
CA THR A 127 8.18 11.55 6.10
C THR A 127 7.49 10.24 5.69
N MET A 128 7.87 9.73 4.53
CA MET A 128 7.23 8.55 3.95
C MET A 128 8.28 7.65 3.29
N VAL A 129 8.20 6.36 3.59
CA VAL A 129 9.04 5.37 2.92
C VAL A 129 8.58 5.24 1.47
N SER A 130 9.50 5.42 0.53
CA SER A 130 9.21 5.46 -0.90
C SER A 130 10.23 4.67 -1.71
N LEU A 131 9.81 4.09 -2.82
CA LEU A 131 10.69 3.54 -3.85
C LEU A 131 11.16 4.65 -4.78
N CYS A 132 12.47 4.90 -4.85
CA CYS A 132 13.04 5.78 -5.86
C CYS A 132 12.97 5.11 -7.23
N ASN A 133 12.20 5.69 -8.15
CA ASN A 133 11.94 5.07 -9.43
C ASN A 133 13.18 5.05 -10.36
N VAL A 134 14.16 5.92 -10.10
CA VAL A 134 15.41 5.99 -10.87
C VAL A 134 16.41 4.93 -10.41
N SER A 135 16.64 4.80 -9.11
CA SER A 135 17.66 3.90 -8.56
C SER A 135 17.14 2.51 -8.18
N GLY A 136 15.83 2.36 -7.96
CA GLY A 136 15.24 1.15 -7.38
C GLY A 136 15.45 1.03 -5.87
N ASN A 137 16.09 2.01 -5.22
CA ASN A 137 16.30 1.98 -3.78
C ASN A 137 15.05 2.43 -3.02
N VAL A 138 14.80 1.81 -1.88
CA VAL A 138 13.84 2.32 -0.89
C VAL A 138 14.50 3.44 -0.08
N VAL A 139 13.84 4.58 -0.01
CA VAL A 139 14.29 5.80 0.69
C VAL A 139 13.25 6.22 1.72
N LEU A 140 13.70 6.94 2.75
CA LEU A 140 12.86 7.54 3.79
C LEU A 140 12.60 9.02 3.49
#